data_AF-A0A150L9D8-F1
#
_entry.id   AF-A0A150L9D8-F1
#
_cell.length_a   1.000
_cell.length_b   1.000
_cell.length_c   1.000
_cell.angle_alpha   90.00
_cell.angle_beta   90.00
_cell.angle_gamma   90.00
#
_symmetry.space_group_name_H-M   'P 1'
#
loop_
_entity.id
_entity.type
_entity.pdbx_description
1 polymer ?
#
loop_
_entity_poly.entity_id
_entity_poly.type
_entity_poly.pdbx_seq_one_letter_code
_entity_poly.pdbx_strand_id
1 'polypeptide(L)' 'MKLNATVAQQPELIGKLAVNAAGDILQGKKVEKNIPVPLKLVTKK' A
#
# COMPACT_ATOMS: atom_id res chain seq x y z
N MET A 1 -23.38 -12.43 -12.10
CA MET A 1 -22.63 -11.19 -11.76
C MET A 1 -21.14 -11.49 -11.98
N LYS A 2 -20.56 -11.09 -13.12
CA LYS A 2 -19.13 -11.29 -13.41
C LYS A 2 -18.36 -10.08 -12.88
N LEU A 3 -17.35 -10.32 -12.04
CA LEU A 3 -16.38 -9.29 -11.65
C LEU A 3 -15.44 -9.09 -12.84
N ASN A 4 -15.70 -8.07 -13.67
CA ASN A 4 -14.88 -7.79 -14.86
C ASN A 4 -13.50 -7.21 -14.50
N ALA A 5 -13.40 -6.52 -13.37
CA ALA A 5 -12.14 -6.05 -12.80
C ALA A 5 -12.33 -5.84 -11.30
N THR A 6 -11.34 -6.26 -10.50
CA THR A 6 -11.30 -5.95 -9.07
C THR A 6 -10.09 -5.05 -8.83
N VAL A 7 -10.32 -3.91 -8.19
CA VAL A 7 -9.23 -3.09 -7.65
C VAL A 7 -8.70 -3.84 -6.43
N ALA A 8 -7.58 -4.55 -6.60
CA ALA A 8 -6.97 -5.27 -5.48
C ALA A 8 -6.18 -4.29 -4.64
N GLN A 9 -6.62 -4.10 -3.40
CA GLN A 9 -5.80 -3.48 -2.37
C GLN A 9 -4.70 -4.45 -1.96
N GLN A 10 -3.55 -3.92 -1.54
CA GLN A 10 -2.40 -4.71 -1.07
C GLN A 10 -2.21 -4.51 0.44
N PRO A 11 -3.05 -5.13 1.30
CA PRO A 11 -2.99 -4.91 2.75
C PRO A 11 -1.63 -5.27 3.36
N GLU A 12 -0.98 -6.31 2.85
CA GLU A 12 0.38 -6.68 3.26
C GLU A 12 1.40 -5.60 2.93
N LEU A 13 1.31 -5.00 1.74
CA LEU A 13 2.22 -3.94 1.32
C LEU A 13 1.98 -2.64 2.10
N ILE A 14 0.70 -2.33 2.41
CA ILE A 14 0.32 -1.23 3.31
C ILE A 14 0.95 -1.44 4.69
N GLY A 15 0.79 -2.62 5.28
CA GLY A 15 1.36 -2.94 6.60
C GLY A 15 2.89 -2.85 6.63
N LYS A 16 3.56 -3.37 5.61
CA LYS A 16 5.02 -3.28 5.49
C LYS A 16 5.51 -1.83 5.40
N LEU A 17 4.85 -1.00 4.58
CA LEU A 17 5.17 0.42 4.46
C LEU A 17 4.93 1.17 5.76
N ALA A 18 3.85 0.86 6.49
CA ALA A 18 3.56 1.46 7.78
C ALA A 18 4.64 1.14 8.83
N VAL A 19 5.10 -0.11 8.91
CA VAL A 19 6.19 -0.51 9.82
C VAL A 19 7.51 0.14 9.43
N ASN A 20 7.84 0.19 8.14
CA ASN A 20 9.03 0.88 7.65
C ASN A 20 8.99 2.39 7.98
N ALA A 21 7.87 3.05 7.74
CA ALA A 21 7.69 4.45 8.06
C ALA A 21 7.80 4.72 9.57
N ALA A 22 7.22 3.85 10.41
CA ALA A 22 7.41 3.92 11.85
C ALA A 22 8.89 3.76 12.24
N GLY A 23 9.62 2.83 11.61
CA GLY A 23 11.06 2.68 11.79
C GLY A 23 11.85 3.92 11.37
N ASP A 24 11.52 4.52 10.23
CA ASP A 24 12.17 5.74 9.74
C ASP A 24 11.90 6.95 10.66
N ILE A 25 10.70 7.08 11.22
CA ILE A 25 10.38 8.09 12.25
C ILE A 25 11.26 7.88 13.48
N LEU A 26 11.36 6.63 13.97
CA LEU A 26 12.19 6.29 15.12
C LEU A 26 13.68 6.54 14.87
N GLN A 27 14.12 6.44 13.62
CA GLN A 27 15.48 6.79 13.17
C GLN A 27 15.68 8.30 12.94
N GLY A 28 14.68 9.15 13.20
CA GLY A 28 14.74 10.59 13.04
C GLY A 28 14.63 11.08 11.59
N LYS A 29 14.24 10.22 10.65
CA LYS A 29 14.00 10.61 9.26
C LYS A 29 12.63 11.25 9.12
N LYS A 30 12.54 12.26 8.24
CA LYS A 30 11.25 12.85 7.84
C LYS A 30 10.53 11.90 6.90
N VAL A 31 9.41 11.36 7.35
CA VAL A 31 8.45 10.65 6.50
C VAL A 31 7.37 11.61 6.02
N GLU A 32 6.86 11.37 4.82
CA GLU A 32 5.77 12.15 4.26
C GLU A 32 4.45 11.85 4.98
N LYS A 33 3.57 12.86 5.10
CA LYS A 33 2.25 12.70 5.74
C LYS A 33 1.33 11.72 5.01
N ASN A 34 1.56 11.49 3.71
CA ASN A 34 0.81 10.54 2.90
C ASN A 34 1.79 9.65 2.14
N ILE A 35 1.69 8.33 2.35
CA ILE A 35 2.46 7.32 1.63
C ILE A 35 1.49 6.59 0.68
N PRO A 36 1.43 6.96 -0.61
CA PRO A 36 0.52 6.33 -1.56
C PRO A 36 0.95 4.89 -1.82
N VAL A 37 0.04 3.95 -1.64
CA VAL A 37 0.27 2.54 -1.96
C VAL A 37 -0.22 2.26 -3.38
N PRO A 38 0.61 1.67 -4.26
CA PRO A 38 0.20 1.37 -5.62
C PRO A 38 -0.92 0.31 -5.63
N LEU A 39 -2.07 0.67 -6.19
CA LEU A 39 -3.18 -0.24 -6.43
C LEU A 39 -2.84 -1.17 -7.60
N LYS A 40 -3.13 -2.47 -7.46
CA LYS A 40 -2.95 -3.43 -8.56
C LYS A 40 -4.30 -3.75 -9.17
N LEU A 41 -4.45 -3.45 -10.46
CA LEU A 41 -5.67 -3.76 -11.20
C LEU A 41 -5.64 -5.26 -11.55
N VAL A 42 -6.57 -6.04 -11.01
CA VAL A 42 -6.69 -7.47 -11.32
C VAL A 42 -7.82 -7.63 -12.33
N THR A 43 -7.45 -7.86 -13.59
CA THR A 43 -8.39 -8.17 -14.67
C THR A 43 -8.50 -9.69 -14.83
N LYS A 44 -9.72 -10.24 -14.69
CA LYS A 44 -10.00 -11.59 -15.18
C LYS A 44 -10.30 -11.46 -16.67
N LYS A 45 -9.37 -11.91 -17.52
CA LYS A 45 -9.63 -12.11 -18.96
C LYS A 45 -10.77 -13.10 -19.16
#